data_AF-A0A364GKI7-F1
#
_entry.id   AF-A0A364GKI7-F1
#
_cell.length_a   1.000
_cell.length_b   1.000
_cell.length_c   1.000
_cell.angle_alpha   90.00
_cell.angle_beta   90.00
_cell.angle_gamma   90.00
#
_symmetry.space_group_name_H-M   'P 1'
#
loop_
_entity.id
_entity.type
_entity.pdbx_description
1 polymer ?
#
loop_
_entity_poly.entity_id
_entity_poly.type
_entity_poly.pdbx_seq_one_letter_code
_entity_poly.pdbx_strand_id
1 'polypeptide(L)'
;MNSKLPAGPDVVTGIGLRNPEVPIAFERALQARVDYAMAICTTDEGSEARNALLKRARYGASDLGRDLVLVGADDLSCSPLLADVPVLRDAFESAVDWAQVDQANAEAELAEALAEAENELAREKAADERRANTKAAIEAGDWPALDLPTPDAFVQALAAGKSVDVDGHCFDFVSGEGLWCTNPYGVDAYFGDAIPSVTYARELLGAIALGTVFGDVPPDSD
;
A
#
# COMPACT_ATOMS: atom_id res chain seq x y z
N MET A 1 31.85 -33.40 -5.16
CA MET A 1 33.02 -32.57 -5.50
C MET A 1 32.67 -31.73 -6.73
N ASN A 2 32.61 -30.41 -6.52
CA ASN A 2 32.67 -29.31 -7.49
C ASN A 2 31.63 -29.23 -8.61
N SER A 3 30.44 -28.72 -8.27
CA SER A 3 29.60 -27.97 -9.22
C SER A 3 30.03 -26.50 -9.21
N LYS A 4 30.73 -26.07 -10.27
CA LYS A 4 30.95 -24.64 -10.55
C LYS A 4 29.63 -24.05 -11.03
N LEU A 5 29.00 -23.25 -10.18
CA LEU A 5 27.94 -22.34 -10.60
C LEU A 5 28.57 -21.20 -11.42
N PRO A 6 28.02 -20.82 -12.58
CA PRO A 6 28.45 -19.62 -13.27
C PRO A 6 28.05 -18.40 -12.43
N ALA A 7 29.03 -17.53 -12.17
CA ALA A 7 28.81 -16.22 -11.58
C ALA A 7 27.73 -15.49 -12.38
N GLY A 8 26.67 -15.06 -11.70
CA GLY A 8 25.61 -14.27 -12.29
C GLY A 8 26.17 -12.98 -12.91
N PRO A 9 25.58 -12.49 -14.01
CA PRO A 9 26.02 -11.26 -14.63
C PRO A 9 25.88 -10.12 -13.62
N ASP A 10 26.96 -9.37 -13.50
CA ASP A 10 27.15 -8.21 -12.66
C ASP A 10 26.09 -7.14 -12.98
N VAL A 11 24.97 -7.14 -12.24
CA VAL A 11 23.86 -6.18 -12.37
C VAL A 11 24.31 -4.74 -12.05
N VAL A 12 25.56 -4.55 -11.64
CA VAL A 12 26.17 -3.24 -11.34
C VAL A 12 26.67 -2.49 -12.58
N THR A 13 26.62 -3.08 -13.78
CA THR A 13 27.06 -2.40 -15.02
C THR A 13 25.94 -1.71 -15.84
N GLY A 14 24.74 -1.57 -15.28
CA GLY A 14 23.57 -1.02 -15.98
C GLY A 14 23.30 0.48 -15.79
N ILE A 15 23.92 1.14 -14.82
CA ILE A 15 23.75 2.58 -14.57
C ILE A 15 25.15 3.11 -14.29
N GLY A 16 25.59 4.11 -15.05
CA GLY A 16 26.93 4.67 -15.00
C GLY A 16 27.31 5.28 -13.66
N LEU A 17 27.57 4.45 -12.67
CA LEU A 17 28.24 4.79 -11.42
C LEU A 17 29.72 5.01 -11.74
N ARG A 18 30.02 6.18 -12.30
CA ARG A 18 31.29 6.82 -12.00
C ARG A 18 31.30 7.04 -10.50
N ASN A 19 32.31 6.57 -9.79
CA ASN A 19 32.69 7.11 -8.48
C ASN A 19 32.85 8.64 -8.63
N PRO A 20 31.92 9.51 -8.15
CA PRO A 20 31.91 10.93 -8.48
C PRO A 20 32.17 11.85 -7.29
N GLU A 21 32.46 11.32 -6.11
CA GLU A 21 32.17 12.00 -4.83
C GLU A 21 33.05 13.21 -4.52
N VAL A 22 34.21 13.36 -5.16
CA VAL A 22 35.13 14.47 -4.85
C VAL A 22 35.23 15.52 -5.97
N PRO A 23 35.27 15.16 -7.28
CA PRO A 23 35.44 16.17 -8.33
C PRO A 23 34.24 17.12 -8.47
N ILE A 24 33.01 16.60 -8.43
CA ILE A 24 31.82 17.41 -8.74
C ILE A 24 31.46 18.34 -7.58
N ALA A 25 31.58 17.87 -6.34
CA ALA A 25 31.30 18.68 -5.15
C ALA A 25 32.30 19.84 -5.04
N PHE A 26 33.59 19.55 -5.24
CA PHE A 26 34.64 20.56 -5.26
C PHE A 26 34.44 21.56 -6.40
N GLU A 27 34.17 21.10 -7.63
CA GLU A 27 33.93 21.97 -8.78
C GLU A 27 32.74 22.90 -8.56
N ARG A 28 31.64 22.40 -7.99
CA ARG A 28 30.45 23.23 -7.66
C ARG A 28 30.75 24.26 -6.59
N ALA A 29 31.43 23.86 -5.51
CA ALA A 29 31.84 24.79 -4.46
C ALA A 29 32.78 25.87 -5.01
N LEU A 30 33.74 25.49 -5.86
CA LEU A 30 34.66 26.41 -6.51
C LEU A 30 33.92 27.38 -7.46
N GLN A 31 33.01 26.86 -8.27
CA GLN A 31 32.24 27.69 -9.21
C GLN A 31 31.36 28.70 -8.47
N ALA A 32 30.65 28.29 -7.41
CA ALA A 32 29.87 29.20 -6.58
C ALA A 32 30.74 30.29 -5.95
N ARG A 33 31.93 29.93 -5.47
CA ARG A 33 32.90 30.88 -4.91
C ARG A 33 33.42 31.86 -5.96
N VAL A 34 33.72 31.38 -7.18
CA VAL A 34 34.15 32.22 -8.30
C VAL A 34 33.04 33.19 -8.71
N ASP A 35 31.80 32.73 -8.84
CA ASP A 35 30.66 33.59 -9.19
C ASP A 35 30.44 34.69 -8.13
N TYR A 36 30.57 34.35 -6.84
CA TYR A 36 30.51 35.34 -5.76
C TYR A 36 31.66 36.35 -5.86
N ALA A 37 32.90 35.89 -6.02
CA ALA A 37 34.06 36.76 -6.14
C ALA A 37 33.95 37.71 -7.35
N MET A 38 33.49 37.21 -8.50
CA MET A 38 33.22 38.03 -9.69
C MET A 38 32.16 39.09 -9.40
N ALA A 39 31.08 38.74 -8.71
CA ALA A 39 30.05 39.71 -8.33
C ALA A 39 30.62 40.85 -7.47
N ILE A 40 31.48 40.54 -6.50
CA ILE A 40 32.02 41.54 -5.57
C ILE A 40 33.13 42.37 -6.22
N CYS A 41 34.00 41.76 -7.04
CA CYS A 41 35.22 42.39 -7.52
C CYS A 41 35.09 43.07 -8.89
N THR A 42 34.14 42.66 -9.74
CA THR A 42 34.10 43.11 -11.14
C THR A 42 32.81 43.80 -11.54
N THR A 43 31.87 44.03 -10.62
CA THR A 43 30.58 44.63 -10.93
C THR A 43 30.17 45.70 -9.93
N ASP A 44 29.43 46.69 -10.41
CA ASP A 44 28.92 47.78 -9.58
C ASP A 44 27.87 47.26 -8.60
N GLU A 45 27.86 47.83 -7.39
CA GLU A 45 26.87 47.54 -6.37
C GLU A 45 25.46 47.86 -6.87
N GLY A 46 24.53 46.92 -6.67
CA GLY A 46 23.15 47.04 -7.14
C GLY A 46 22.92 46.77 -8.63
N SER A 47 23.98 46.55 -9.44
CA SER A 47 23.82 46.25 -10.86
C SER A 47 23.13 44.91 -11.12
N GLU A 48 22.42 44.78 -12.24
CA GLU A 48 21.80 43.51 -12.64
C GLU A 48 22.84 42.40 -12.81
N ALA A 49 24.00 42.73 -13.36
CA ALA A 49 25.11 41.79 -13.52
C ALA A 49 25.59 41.24 -12.16
N ARG A 50 25.71 42.10 -11.15
CA ARG A 50 26.03 41.68 -9.77
C ARG A 50 24.96 40.75 -9.22
N ASN A 51 23.70 41.13 -9.34
CA ASN A 51 22.58 40.37 -8.81
C ASN A 51 22.47 38.98 -9.47
N ALA A 52 22.73 38.87 -10.77
CA ALA A 52 22.77 37.61 -11.49
C ALA A 52 23.88 36.68 -10.98
N LEU A 53 25.09 37.20 -10.79
CA LEU A 53 26.23 36.42 -10.26
C LEU A 53 25.99 35.98 -8.81
N LEU A 54 25.49 36.88 -7.94
CA LEU A 54 25.14 36.53 -6.56
C LEU A 54 24.02 35.49 -6.48
N LYS A 55 23.03 35.58 -7.38
CA LYS A 55 21.97 34.57 -7.49
C LYS A 55 22.54 33.22 -7.90
N ARG A 56 23.39 33.18 -8.94
CA ARG A 56 24.06 31.95 -9.39
C ARG A 56 24.94 31.33 -8.32
N ALA A 57 25.71 32.13 -7.59
CA ALA A 57 26.56 31.66 -6.51
C ALA A 57 25.74 30.99 -5.39
N ARG A 58 24.62 31.62 -4.97
CA ARG A 58 23.71 31.05 -3.97
C ARG A 58 23.08 29.74 -4.44
N TYR A 59 22.58 29.68 -5.67
CA TYR A 59 22.04 28.41 -6.20
C TYR A 59 23.11 27.34 -6.29
N GLY A 60 24.33 27.66 -6.73
CA GLY A 60 25.42 26.69 -6.75
C GLY A 60 25.74 26.11 -5.37
N ALA A 61 25.70 26.93 -4.32
CA ALA A 61 25.86 26.49 -2.93
C ALA A 61 24.68 25.64 -2.45
N SER A 62 23.43 26.07 -2.73
CA SER A 62 22.23 25.31 -2.37
C SER A 62 22.14 23.97 -3.10
N ASP A 63 22.39 23.94 -4.41
CA ASP A 63 22.36 22.72 -5.22
C ASP A 63 23.42 21.74 -4.75
N LEU A 64 24.60 22.22 -4.34
CA LEU A 64 25.62 21.36 -3.74
C LEU A 64 25.11 20.70 -2.45
N GLY A 65 24.53 21.48 -1.52
CA GLY A 65 24.00 20.95 -0.26
C GLY A 65 22.90 19.91 -0.49
N ARG A 66 21.97 20.22 -1.39
CA ARG A 66 20.90 19.31 -1.80
C ARG A 66 21.44 18.02 -2.42
N ASP A 67 22.37 18.13 -3.37
CA ASP A 67 22.90 16.97 -4.10
C ASP A 67 23.65 16.02 -3.16
N LEU A 68 24.40 16.53 -2.18
CA LEU A 68 25.11 15.71 -1.19
C LEU A 68 24.15 14.84 -0.37
N VAL A 69 23.00 15.39 0.03
CA VAL A 69 21.96 14.61 0.73
C VAL A 69 21.38 13.53 -0.19
N LEU A 70 21.02 13.89 -1.43
CA LEU A 70 20.40 12.96 -2.37
C LEU A 70 21.30 11.79 -2.79
N VAL A 71 22.61 12.00 -2.84
CA VAL A 71 23.57 10.91 -3.11
C VAL A 71 23.95 10.12 -1.86
N GLY A 72 23.47 10.53 -0.68
CA GLY A 72 23.78 9.87 0.60
C GLY A 72 25.24 10.06 1.02
N ALA A 73 25.81 11.24 0.78
CA ALA A 73 27.19 11.53 1.18
C ALA A 73 27.35 11.45 2.70
N ASP A 74 28.44 10.81 3.16
CA ASP A 74 28.75 10.67 4.60
C ASP A 74 29.09 12.03 5.25
N ASP A 75 29.69 12.96 4.50
CA ASP A 75 30.07 14.29 4.96
C ASP A 75 29.18 15.36 4.33
N LEU A 76 28.32 15.95 5.17
CA LEU A 76 27.41 17.05 4.82
C LEU A 76 27.93 18.41 5.34
N SER A 77 29.19 18.48 5.76
CA SER A 77 29.77 19.73 6.23
C SER A 77 29.95 20.75 5.10
N CYS A 78 29.80 22.03 5.44
CA CYS A 78 29.96 23.10 4.46
C CYS A 78 31.42 23.13 3.95
N SER A 79 31.57 23.13 2.63
CA SER A 79 32.89 23.22 1.98
C SER A 79 33.67 24.44 2.49
N PRO A 80 34.98 24.31 2.79
CA PRO A 80 35.83 25.44 3.17
C PRO A 80 35.87 26.58 2.14
N LEU A 81 35.51 26.31 0.88
CA LEU A 81 35.41 27.30 -0.19
C LEU A 81 34.20 28.24 -0.05
N LEU A 82 33.19 27.82 0.72
CA LEU A 82 31.94 28.55 0.95
C LEU A 82 31.85 29.08 2.39
N ALA A 83 32.50 28.40 3.35
CA ALA A 83 32.35 28.61 4.78
C ALA A 83 32.69 30.04 5.25
N ASP A 84 33.60 30.74 4.56
CA ASP A 84 34.01 32.11 4.88
C ASP A 84 33.06 33.17 4.32
N VAL A 85 32.08 32.78 3.49
CA VAL A 85 31.07 33.65 2.91
C VAL A 85 29.71 33.33 3.53
N PRO A 86 29.22 34.11 4.52
CA PRO A 86 27.99 33.79 5.24
C PRO A 86 26.80 33.49 4.33
N VAL A 87 26.60 34.29 3.28
CA VAL A 87 25.47 34.09 2.35
C VAL A 87 25.53 32.79 1.54
N LEU A 88 26.72 32.24 1.28
CA LEU A 88 26.87 30.97 0.58
C LEU A 88 26.79 29.79 1.54
N ARG A 89 27.40 29.92 2.72
CA ARG A 89 27.28 28.95 3.79
C ARG A 89 25.81 28.74 4.18
N ASP A 90 25.09 29.82 4.46
CA ASP A 90 23.68 29.75 4.84
C ASP A 90 22.83 29.10 3.73
N ALA A 91 23.12 29.40 2.46
CA ALA A 91 22.43 28.82 1.30
C ALA A 91 22.71 27.31 1.14
N PHE A 92 23.92 26.86 1.46
CA PHE A 92 24.30 25.45 1.48
C PHE A 92 23.63 24.73 2.66
N GLU A 93 23.79 25.22 3.88
CA GLU A 93 23.29 24.59 5.12
C GLU A 93 21.77 24.48 5.08
N SER A 94 21.07 25.57 4.68
CA SER A 94 19.61 25.52 4.53
C SER A 94 19.17 24.46 3.52
N ALA A 95 19.91 24.29 2.42
CA ALA A 95 19.54 23.30 1.40
C ALA A 95 19.79 21.86 1.87
N VAL A 96 20.82 21.62 2.69
CA VAL A 96 21.03 20.33 3.36
C VAL A 96 19.84 20.04 4.27
N ASP A 97 19.47 20.97 5.15
CA ASP A 97 18.37 20.78 6.10
C ASP A 97 17.05 20.47 5.40
N TRP A 98 16.68 21.25 4.38
CA TRP A 98 15.47 21.01 3.60
C TRP A 98 15.50 19.67 2.87
N ALA A 99 16.63 19.31 2.25
CA ALA A 99 16.74 18.04 1.55
C ALA A 99 16.63 16.84 2.49
N GLN A 100 17.17 16.93 3.72
CA GLN A 100 17.03 15.87 4.73
C GLN A 100 15.59 15.71 5.20
N VAL A 101 14.87 16.82 5.39
CA VAL A 101 13.44 16.78 5.74
C VAL A 101 12.62 16.17 4.60
N ASP A 102 12.86 16.60 3.36
CA ASP A 102 12.17 16.06 2.19
C ASP A 102 12.42 14.56 2.03
N GLN A 103 13.68 14.12 2.21
CA GLN A 103 14.04 12.71 2.17
C GLN A 103 13.35 11.90 3.26
N ALA A 104 13.38 12.38 4.51
CA ALA A 104 12.74 11.70 5.63
C ALA A 104 11.22 11.58 5.43
N ASN A 105 10.58 12.61 4.88
CA ASN A 105 9.16 12.58 4.55
C ASN A 105 8.87 11.54 3.45
N ALA A 106 9.66 11.54 2.36
CA ALA A 106 9.49 10.58 1.27
C ALA A 106 9.71 9.13 1.74
N GLU A 107 10.67 8.90 2.63
CA GLU A 107 10.92 7.58 3.25
C GLU A 107 9.75 7.15 4.14
N ALA A 108 9.17 8.08 4.91
CA ALA A 108 7.99 7.80 5.74
C ALA A 108 6.75 7.48 4.90
N GLU A 109 6.49 8.26 3.85
CA GLU A 109 5.38 8.03 2.91
C GLU A 109 5.52 6.67 2.21
N LEU A 110 6.73 6.32 1.78
CA LEU A 110 7.00 5.01 1.17
C LEU A 110 6.78 3.87 2.16
N ALA A 111 7.25 4.02 3.41
CA ALA A 111 7.07 3.02 4.45
C ALA A 111 5.58 2.80 4.78
N GLU A 112 4.79 3.86 4.85
CA GLU A 112 3.34 3.79 5.06
C GLU A 112 2.64 3.07 3.90
N ALA A 113 2.94 3.44 2.65
CA ALA A 113 2.36 2.81 1.47
C ALA A 113 2.70 1.31 1.37
N LEU A 114 3.93 0.92 1.73
CA LEU A 114 4.33 -0.49 1.79
C LEU A 114 3.58 -1.25 2.88
N ALA A 115 3.44 -0.66 4.07
CA ALA A 115 2.70 -1.28 5.17
C ALA A 115 1.21 -1.45 4.84
N GLU A 116 0.60 -0.48 4.14
CA GLU A 116 -0.78 -0.58 3.67
C GLU A 116 -0.93 -1.72 2.65
N ALA A 117 -0.03 -1.81 1.66
CA ALA A 117 -0.03 -2.87 0.66
C ALA A 117 0.16 -4.27 1.27
N GLU A 118 1.04 -4.40 2.27
CA GLU A 118 1.24 -5.66 3.00
C GLU A 118 -0.01 -6.06 3.79
N ASN A 119 -0.67 -5.11 4.45
CA ASN A 119 -1.90 -5.34 5.18
C ASN A 119 -3.06 -5.74 4.27
N GLU A 120 -3.17 -5.12 3.09
CA GLU A 120 -4.18 -5.48 2.09
C GLU A 120 -3.95 -6.91 1.57
N LEU A 121 -2.71 -7.23 1.19
CA LEU A 121 -2.35 -8.58 0.75
C LEU A 121 -2.58 -9.64 1.84
N ALA A 122 -2.32 -9.31 3.10
CA ALA A 122 -2.61 -10.19 4.23
C ALA A 122 -4.12 -10.42 4.42
N ARG A 123 -4.94 -9.36 4.24
CA ARG A 123 -6.40 -9.46 4.30
C ARG A 123 -6.96 -10.31 3.16
N GLU A 124 -6.47 -10.13 1.95
CA GLU A 124 -6.85 -10.94 0.78
C GLU A 124 -6.50 -12.42 0.99
N LYS A 125 -5.26 -12.72 1.37
CA LYS A 125 -4.84 -14.11 1.68
C LYS A 125 -5.68 -14.74 2.78
N ALA A 126 -5.95 -14.01 3.86
CA ALA A 126 -6.78 -14.52 4.94
C ALA A 126 -8.23 -14.75 4.48
N ALA A 127 -8.76 -13.91 3.58
CA ALA A 127 -10.08 -14.11 2.99
C ALA A 127 -10.13 -15.34 2.08
N ASP A 128 -9.10 -15.56 1.25
CA ASP A 128 -8.97 -16.73 0.40
C ASP A 128 -8.83 -18.02 1.21
N GLU A 129 -7.99 -18.01 2.26
CA GLU A 129 -7.85 -19.13 3.19
C GLU A 129 -9.18 -19.44 3.89
N ARG A 130 -9.91 -18.43 4.37
CA ARG A 130 -11.25 -18.62 4.94
C ARG A 130 -12.19 -19.26 3.92
N ARG A 131 -12.27 -18.74 2.70
CA ARG A 131 -13.12 -19.29 1.62
C ARG A 131 -12.75 -20.74 1.28
N ALA A 132 -11.45 -21.04 1.20
CA ALA A 132 -10.95 -22.38 0.94
C ALA A 132 -11.31 -23.35 2.07
N ASN A 133 -11.14 -22.93 3.33
CA ASN A 133 -11.50 -23.72 4.50
C ASN A 133 -13.01 -23.99 4.56
N THR A 134 -13.84 -22.97 4.32
CA THR A 134 -15.30 -23.12 4.25
C THR A 134 -15.67 -24.14 3.17
N LYS A 135 -15.09 -24.04 1.97
CA LYS A 135 -15.35 -24.99 0.88
C LYS A 135 -14.95 -26.41 1.25
N ALA A 136 -13.78 -26.59 1.88
CA ALA A 136 -13.33 -27.90 2.33
C ALA A 136 -14.26 -28.52 3.39
N ALA A 137 -14.77 -27.72 4.34
CA ALA A 137 -15.73 -28.18 5.33
C ALA A 137 -17.07 -28.58 4.69
N ILE A 138 -17.58 -27.80 3.72
CA ILE A 138 -18.77 -28.18 2.94
C ILE A 138 -18.53 -29.52 2.25
N GLU A 139 -17.42 -29.67 1.52
CA GLU A 139 -17.05 -30.91 0.81
C GLU A 139 -16.96 -32.12 1.76
N ALA A 140 -16.36 -31.95 2.93
CA ALA A 140 -16.28 -32.97 3.97
C ALA A 140 -17.63 -33.25 4.68
N GLY A 141 -18.62 -32.36 4.52
CA GLY A 141 -19.89 -32.43 5.24
C GLY A 141 -19.78 -32.07 6.72
N ASP A 142 -18.75 -31.32 7.10
CA ASP A 142 -18.50 -30.87 8.47
C ASP A 142 -19.27 -29.57 8.76
N TRP A 143 -20.60 -29.67 8.74
CA TRP A 143 -21.51 -28.56 9.02
C TRP A 143 -21.35 -27.96 10.42
N PRO A 144 -21.07 -28.75 11.49
CA PRO A 144 -20.78 -28.18 12.81
C PRO A 144 -19.57 -27.25 12.83
N ALA A 145 -18.53 -27.51 12.02
CA ALA A 145 -17.38 -26.60 11.91
C ALA A 145 -17.74 -25.26 11.23
N LEU A 146 -18.86 -25.21 10.51
CA LEU A 146 -19.42 -24.00 9.91
C LEU A 146 -20.46 -23.32 10.82
N ASP A 147 -20.75 -23.88 12.00
CA ASP A 147 -21.86 -23.49 12.87
C ASP A 147 -23.24 -23.55 12.16
N LEU A 148 -23.38 -24.52 11.25
CA LEU A 148 -24.59 -24.71 10.44
C LEU A 148 -25.31 -26.02 10.78
N PRO A 149 -26.65 -26.08 10.64
CA PRO A 149 -27.35 -27.35 10.71
C PRO A 149 -26.92 -28.26 9.55
N THR A 150 -26.94 -29.57 9.77
CA THR A 150 -26.77 -30.51 8.65
C THR A 150 -27.96 -30.40 7.68
N PRO A 151 -27.77 -30.63 6.36
CA PRO A 151 -28.85 -30.59 5.38
C PRO A 151 -30.06 -31.47 5.73
N ASP A 152 -29.82 -32.66 6.28
CA ASP A 152 -30.91 -33.55 6.74
C ASP A 152 -31.70 -32.94 7.90
N ALA A 153 -31.01 -32.38 8.92
CA ALA A 153 -31.66 -31.72 10.05
C ALA A 153 -32.46 -30.48 9.62
N PHE A 154 -31.93 -29.71 8.67
CA PHE A 154 -32.62 -28.57 8.07
C PHE A 154 -33.93 -29.00 7.39
N VAL A 155 -33.87 -30.00 6.51
CA VAL A 155 -35.06 -30.53 5.82
C VAL A 155 -36.06 -31.12 6.80
N GLN A 156 -35.60 -31.85 7.82
CA GLN A 156 -36.49 -32.43 8.85
C GLN A 156 -37.17 -31.36 9.70
N ALA A 157 -36.48 -30.27 10.04
CA ALA A 157 -37.07 -29.16 10.78
C ALA A 157 -38.18 -28.47 9.97
N LEU A 158 -37.92 -28.16 8.70
CA LEU A 158 -38.93 -27.59 7.80
C LEU A 158 -40.13 -28.54 7.60
N ALA A 159 -39.87 -29.85 7.46
CA ALA A 159 -40.93 -30.86 7.36
C ALA A 159 -41.77 -31.00 8.63
N ALA A 160 -41.21 -30.66 9.79
CA ALA A 160 -41.93 -30.58 11.06
C ALA A 160 -42.70 -29.25 11.23
N GLY A 161 -42.67 -28.36 10.23
CA GLY A 161 -43.29 -27.03 10.29
C GLY A 161 -42.56 -26.06 11.21
N LYS A 162 -41.25 -26.27 11.44
CA LYS A 162 -40.41 -25.36 12.23
C LYS A 162 -39.67 -24.40 11.32
N SER A 163 -39.57 -23.15 11.76
CA SER A 163 -38.65 -22.16 11.22
C SER A 163 -37.21 -22.56 11.53
N VAL A 164 -36.28 -22.25 10.62
CA VAL A 164 -34.84 -22.52 10.82
C VAL A 164 -34.04 -21.26 10.60
N ASP A 165 -33.36 -20.80 11.65
CA ASP A 165 -32.43 -19.67 11.59
C ASP A 165 -31.02 -20.15 11.21
N VAL A 166 -30.45 -19.54 10.19
CA VAL A 166 -29.13 -19.86 9.65
C VAL A 166 -28.40 -18.57 9.28
N ASP A 167 -27.40 -18.19 10.07
CA ASP A 167 -26.57 -16.99 9.84
C ASP A 167 -27.41 -15.73 9.52
N GLY A 168 -28.42 -15.47 10.35
CA GLY A 168 -29.36 -14.36 10.19
C GLY A 168 -30.45 -14.54 9.13
N HIS A 169 -30.46 -15.65 8.39
CA HIS A 169 -31.54 -16.03 7.49
C HIS A 169 -32.57 -16.90 8.21
N CYS A 170 -33.85 -16.57 8.15
CA CYS A 170 -34.94 -17.38 8.68
C CYS A 170 -35.67 -18.10 7.54
N PHE A 171 -35.66 -19.43 7.56
CA PHE A 171 -36.36 -20.25 6.57
C PHE A 171 -37.67 -20.79 7.11
N ASP A 172 -38.75 -20.59 6.36
CA ASP A 172 -40.11 -20.99 6.70
C ASP A 172 -40.78 -21.73 5.54
N PHE A 173 -41.29 -22.93 5.81
CA PHE A 173 -42.11 -23.65 4.84
C PHE A 173 -43.59 -23.54 5.22
N VAL A 174 -44.36 -22.86 4.37
CA VAL A 174 -45.80 -22.64 4.56
C VAL A 174 -46.57 -23.52 3.58
N SER A 175 -47.36 -24.46 4.11
CA SER A 175 -48.16 -25.38 3.30
C SER A 175 -49.14 -24.63 2.38
N GLY A 176 -48.97 -24.79 1.07
CA GLY A 176 -49.80 -24.14 0.05
C GLY A 176 -49.21 -22.83 -0.50
N GLU A 177 -48.16 -22.30 0.12
CA GLU A 177 -47.43 -21.13 -0.37
C GLU A 177 -46.02 -21.51 -0.84
N GLY A 178 -45.29 -22.31 -0.04
CA GLY A 178 -43.96 -22.82 -0.37
C GLY A 178 -42.89 -22.46 0.67
N LEU A 179 -41.62 -22.57 0.27
CA LEU A 179 -40.46 -22.20 1.06
C LEU A 179 -40.14 -20.70 0.88
N TRP A 180 -40.06 -20.00 1.98
CA TRP A 180 -39.64 -18.61 2.09
C TRP A 180 -38.37 -18.50 2.92
N CYS A 181 -37.57 -17.49 2.61
CA CYS A 181 -36.41 -17.09 3.40
C CYS A 181 -36.50 -15.60 3.69
N THR A 182 -36.56 -15.23 4.95
CA THR A 182 -36.35 -13.84 5.39
C THR A 182 -34.87 -13.64 5.64
N ASN A 183 -34.24 -12.69 4.95
CA ASN A 183 -32.81 -12.42 5.08
C ASN A 183 -32.49 -11.61 6.36
N PRO A 184 -31.20 -11.39 6.70
CA PRO A 184 -30.81 -10.61 7.88
C PRO A 184 -31.34 -9.17 7.92
N TYR A 185 -31.80 -8.64 6.79
CA TYR A 185 -32.40 -7.31 6.66
C TYR A 185 -33.93 -7.33 6.71
N GLY A 186 -34.54 -8.49 6.94
CA GLY A 186 -35.99 -8.65 7.01
C GLY A 186 -36.70 -8.69 5.66
N VAL A 187 -35.97 -8.92 4.56
CA VAL A 187 -36.54 -9.03 3.22
C VAL A 187 -36.82 -10.49 2.88
N ASP A 188 -38.05 -10.77 2.42
CA ASP A 188 -38.48 -12.11 2.06
C ASP A 188 -38.10 -12.48 0.62
N ALA A 189 -37.61 -13.70 0.44
CA ALA A 189 -37.33 -14.31 -0.84
C ALA A 189 -38.01 -15.67 -0.96
N TYR A 190 -38.59 -15.95 -2.13
CA TYR A 190 -39.30 -17.20 -2.42
C TYR A 190 -38.39 -18.23 -3.08
N PHE A 191 -38.42 -19.48 -2.61
CA PHE A 191 -37.50 -20.55 -3.03
C PHE A 191 -38.18 -21.74 -3.72
N GLY A 192 -39.51 -21.81 -3.73
CA GLY A 192 -40.27 -22.86 -4.42
C GLY A 192 -41.46 -23.37 -3.61
N ASP A 193 -42.26 -24.24 -4.22
CA ASP A 193 -43.54 -24.72 -3.69
C ASP A 193 -43.41 -25.90 -2.71
N ALA A 194 -42.24 -26.52 -2.63
CA ALA A 194 -41.99 -27.74 -1.86
C ALA A 194 -40.83 -27.59 -0.87
N ILE A 195 -40.81 -28.49 0.12
CA ILE A 195 -39.66 -28.67 1.01
C ILE A 195 -38.45 -29.06 0.16
N PRO A 196 -37.27 -28.44 0.38
CA PRO A 196 -36.10 -28.68 -0.45
C PRO A 196 -35.61 -30.13 -0.28
N SER A 197 -35.07 -30.71 -1.34
CA SER A 197 -34.32 -31.97 -1.22
C SER A 197 -33.07 -31.77 -0.38
N VAL A 198 -32.52 -32.84 0.22
CA VAL A 198 -31.27 -32.77 1.00
C VAL A 198 -30.10 -32.22 0.14
N THR A 199 -30.07 -32.53 -1.15
CA THR A 199 -29.10 -31.97 -2.10
C THR A 199 -29.27 -30.46 -2.26
N TYR A 200 -30.50 -29.98 -2.42
CA TYR A 200 -30.77 -28.55 -2.56
C TYR A 200 -30.55 -27.80 -1.24
N ALA A 201 -30.90 -28.40 -0.10
CA ALA A 201 -30.59 -27.85 1.22
C ALA A 201 -29.07 -27.70 1.44
N ARG A 202 -28.27 -28.66 0.97
CA ARG A 202 -26.81 -28.56 0.97
C ARG A 202 -26.29 -27.39 0.11
N GLU A 203 -26.91 -27.14 -1.04
CA GLU A 203 -26.57 -25.98 -1.89
C GLU A 203 -26.92 -24.67 -1.20
N LEU A 204 -28.11 -24.57 -0.59
CA LEU A 204 -28.55 -23.37 0.16
C LEU A 204 -27.63 -23.07 1.34
N LEU A 205 -27.40 -24.06 2.20
CA LEU A 205 -26.52 -23.90 3.37
C LEU A 205 -25.07 -23.62 2.96
N GLY A 206 -24.59 -24.24 1.88
CA GLY A 206 -23.26 -23.96 1.33
C GLY A 206 -23.13 -22.54 0.78
N ALA A 207 -24.17 -22.01 0.15
CA ALA A 207 -24.20 -20.63 -0.32
C ALA A 207 -24.16 -19.64 0.87
N ILE A 208 -24.93 -19.88 1.92
CA ILE A 208 -24.91 -19.06 3.15
C ILE A 208 -23.53 -19.11 3.81
N ALA A 209 -22.94 -20.30 3.95
CA ALA A 209 -21.59 -20.46 4.52
C ALA A 209 -20.52 -19.66 3.76
N LEU A 210 -20.70 -19.46 2.45
CA LEU A 210 -19.82 -18.66 1.59
C LEU A 210 -20.17 -17.16 1.60
N GLY A 211 -21.12 -16.73 2.44
CA GLY A 211 -21.54 -15.34 2.63
C GLY A 211 -22.64 -14.88 1.68
N THR A 212 -23.39 -15.79 1.07
CA THR A 212 -24.52 -15.39 0.21
C THR A 212 -25.67 -14.88 1.06
N VAL A 213 -26.10 -13.64 0.82
CA VAL A 213 -27.36 -13.12 1.34
C VAL A 213 -28.46 -13.30 0.29
N PHE A 214 -29.56 -13.94 0.67
CA PHE A 214 -30.69 -14.13 -0.22
C PHE A 214 -31.66 -12.94 -0.20
N GLY A 215 -32.29 -12.63 -1.34
CA GLY A 215 -33.19 -11.48 -1.45
C GLY A 215 -32.46 -10.14 -1.64
N ASP A 216 -33.21 -9.03 -1.59
CA ASP A 216 -32.65 -7.70 -1.78
C ASP A 216 -31.78 -7.28 -0.58
N VAL A 217 -30.63 -6.68 -0.89
CA VAL A 217 -29.69 -6.11 0.09
C VAL A 217 -29.75 -4.58 0.01
N PRO A 218 -29.91 -3.86 1.13
CA PRO A 218 -29.91 -2.40 1.11
C PRO A 218 -28.58 -1.85 0.57
N PRO A 219 -28.58 -0.75 -0.20
CA PRO A 219 -27.35 -0.08 -0.59
C PRO A 219 -26.58 0.34 0.68
N ASP A 220 -25.25 0.16 0.66
CA ASP A 220 -24.30 0.45 1.75
C ASP A 220 -24.23 -0.57 2.91
N SER A 221 -24.64 -1.83 2.71
CA SER A 221 -24.57 -2.89 3.76
C SER A 221 -23.42 -3.91 3.59
N ASP A 222 -22.54 -3.71 2.60
CA ASP A 222 -21.33 -4.53 2.34
C ASP A 222 -20.07 -3.93 2.99
#